data_AF-A0A6N8XEG3-F1
#
_entry.id   AF-A0A6N8XEG3-F1
#
_cell.length_a   1.000
_cell.length_b   1.000
_cell.length_c   1.000
_cell.angle_alpha   90.00
_cell.angle_beta   90.00
_cell.angle_gamma   90.00
#
_symmetry.space_group_name_H-M   'P 1'
#
loop_
_entity.id
_entity.type
_entity.pdbx_description
1 polymer ?
#
loop_
_entity_poly.entity_id
_entity_poly.type
_entity_poly.pdbx_seq_one_letter_code
_entity_poly.pdbx_strand_id
1 'polypeptide(L)'
;MGEGRALYDGFDEAASWRTPVSDSSLSSASLHFVRVTHKTCWAFLRLRTADGRVGEGEATLTGRQDGLVAAAERLVPLALSQASPHRPGAFAESHPPDNIQKAAVVSAIDQALWSLRAQVDGRSLARTFGVQREQIPVYANINRRIEDRSPAGFAASAQAAIAAGHVAFKVAPFDEVSAEICAQGDGIQAMQAGLARVAAVRDAVGPHARLMVDCHWRFDEATARALNEAAARLGVHWIETPLPESEVNIPALVRLRRQGNALGMCQAGLETSVGWQTMRPFC
;
A
#
# COMPACT_ATOMS: atom_id res chain seq x y z
N MET A 1 -33.44 -6.69 -8.37
CA MET A 1 -32.84 -7.39 -9.52
C MET A 1 -31.93 -6.40 -10.22
N GLY A 2 -30.66 -6.36 -9.82
CA GLY A 2 -29.61 -5.59 -10.50
C GLY A 2 -28.62 -6.61 -11.03
N GLU A 3 -28.34 -6.54 -12.32
CA GLU A 3 -27.48 -7.47 -13.05
C GLU A 3 -26.10 -7.55 -12.39
N GLY A 4 -25.77 -8.74 -11.87
CA GLY A 4 -24.44 -9.04 -11.35
C GLY A 4 -23.44 -9.05 -12.50
N ARG A 5 -22.65 -7.96 -12.61
CA ARG A 5 -21.45 -7.92 -13.45
C ARG A 5 -20.50 -9.04 -13.03
N ALA A 6 -19.94 -9.71 -14.04
CA ALA A 6 -19.11 -10.90 -13.92
C ALA A 6 -18.08 -10.80 -12.78
N LEU A 7 -18.15 -11.77 -11.87
CA LEU A 7 -17.12 -11.98 -10.86
C LEU A 7 -15.89 -12.52 -11.60
N TYR A 8 -14.78 -11.77 -11.58
CA TYR A 8 -13.49 -12.27 -12.08
C TYR A 8 -13.04 -13.46 -11.21
N ASP A 9 -13.02 -14.66 -11.81
CA ASP A 9 -12.71 -15.95 -11.19
C ASP A 9 -11.48 -16.54 -11.90
N GLY A 10 -10.29 -16.28 -11.36
CA GLY A 10 -9.02 -16.73 -11.95
C GLY A 10 -8.14 -15.57 -12.41
N PHE A 11 -7.24 -15.85 -13.37
CA PHE A 11 -6.40 -14.86 -14.04
C PHE A 11 -7.13 -14.41 -15.30
N ASP A 12 -8.05 -13.47 -15.14
CA ASP A 12 -8.97 -13.06 -16.21
C ASP A 12 -8.44 -11.81 -16.92
N GLU A 13 -8.34 -11.88 -18.24
CA GLU A 13 -8.08 -10.70 -19.07
C GLU A 13 -9.34 -9.81 -19.08
N ALA A 14 -9.23 -8.64 -18.46
CA ALA A 14 -10.32 -7.70 -18.33
C ALA A 14 -10.46 -6.79 -19.56
N ALA A 15 -9.33 -6.47 -20.20
CA ALA A 15 -9.28 -5.66 -21.40
C ALA A 15 -7.94 -5.85 -22.11
N SER A 16 -7.94 -5.69 -23.44
CA SER A 16 -6.73 -5.67 -24.25
C SER A 16 -6.78 -4.61 -25.34
N TRP A 17 -5.59 -4.14 -25.72
CA TRP A 17 -5.37 -3.07 -26.68
C TRP A 17 -4.22 -3.44 -27.61
N ARG A 18 -4.31 -3.02 -28.86
CA ARG A 18 -3.24 -3.14 -29.85
C ARG A 18 -2.89 -1.77 -30.38
N THR A 19 -1.61 -1.53 -30.66
CA THR A 19 -1.20 -0.27 -31.27
C THR A 19 -1.64 -0.23 -32.73
N PRO A 20 -2.20 0.88 -33.23
CA PRO A 20 -2.41 1.10 -34.65
C PRO A 20 -1.17 1.68 -35.35
N VAL A 21 -0.10 2.00 -34.60
CA VAL A 21 1.09 2.69 -35.11
C VAL A 21 2.20 1.69 -35.43
N SER A 22 2.63 1.64 -36.70
CA SER A 22 3.61 0.66 -37.19
C SER A 22 5.00 0.75 -36.52
N ASP A 23 5.36 1.94 -36.04
CA ASP A 23 6.70 2.24 -35.50
C ASP A 23 6.69 2.46 -33.97
N SER A 24 5.61 2.07 -33.28
CA SER A 24 5.57 2.19 -31.82
C SER A 24 6.53 1.20 -31.15
N SER A 25 7.18 1.65 -30.08
CA SER A 25 7.99 0.78 -29.23
C SER A 25 7.16 -0.30 -28.51
N LEU A 26 5.84 -0.09 -28.39
CA LEU A 26 4.89 -1.02 -27.78
C LEU A 26 3.88 -1.52 -28.80
N SER A 27 3.69 -2.83 -28.88
CA SER A 27 2.80 -3.50 -29.84
C SER A 27 1.38 -3.73 -29.29
N SER A 28 1.26 -4.07 -28.01
CA SER A 28 -0.03 -4.32 -27.37
C SER A 28 0.02 -4.15 -25.86
N ALA A 29 -1.14 -4.04 -25.24
CA ALA A 29 -1.29 -4.02 -23.80
C ALA A 29 -2.51 -4.85 -23.36
N SER A 30 -2.50 -5.31 -22.11
CA SER A 30 -3.63 -6.05 -21.53
C SER A 30 -3.70 -5.81 -20.02
N LEU A 31 -4.91 -5.67 -19.49
CA LEU A 31 -5.20 -5.57 -18.06
C LEU A 31 -5.76 -6.90 -17.58
N HIS A 32 -5.19 -7.44 -16.51
CA HIS A 32 -5.58 -8.73 -15.92
C HIS A 32 -6.05 -8.53 -14.49
N PHE A 33 -7.15 -9.17 -14.13
CA PHE A 33 -7.58 -9.27 -12.74
C PHE A 33 -7.31 -10.67 -12.20
N VAL A 34 -6.80 -10.73 -10.97
CA VAL A 34 -6.46 -11.99 -10.29
C VAL A 34 -7.17 -12.04 -8.96
N ARG A 35 -8.19 -12.89 -8.86
CA ARG A 35 -8.89 -13.11 -7.59
C ARG A 35 -8.07 -14.04 -6.70
N VAL A 36 -7.49 -13.48 -5.63
CA VAL A 36 -6.66 -14.24 -4.70
C VAL A 36 -7.46 -14.76 -3.51
N THR A 37 -8.39 -13.93 -3.03
CA THR A 37 -9.34 -14.32 -1.97
C THR A 37 -10.70 -13.67 -2.24
N HIS A 38 -11.74 -14.07 -1.51
CA HIS A 38 -13.05 -13.44 -1.59
C HIS A 38 -13.01 -11.91 -1.33
N LYS A 39 -12.01 -11.42 -0.58
CA LYS A 39 -11.81 -9.98 -0.29
C LYS A 39 -10.73 -9.31 -1.15
N THR A 40 -9.88 -10.07 -1.84
CA THR A 40 -8.67 -9.54 -2.50
C THR A 40 -8.66 -9.89 -3.98
N CYS A 41 -8.61 -8.86 -4.82
CA CYS A 41 -8.42 -8.96 -6.26
C CYS A 41 -7.26 -8.06 -6.64
N TRP A 42 -6.24 -8.62 -7.29
CA TRP A 42 -5.10 -7.89 -7.83
C TRP A 42 -5.37 -7.48 -9.26
N ALA A 43 -4.71 -6.40 -9.70
CA ALA A 43 -4.79 -5.94 -11.09
C ALA A 43 -3.38 -5.77 -11.65
N PHE A 44 -3.11 -6.34 -12.82
CA PHE A 44 -1.81 -6.25 -13.49
C PHE A 44 -1.98 -5.74 -14.92
N LEU A 45 -1.24 -4.69 -15.26
CA LEU A 45 -1.10 -4.23 -16.63
C LEU A 45 0.14 -4.85 -17.26
N ARG A 46 -0.02 -5.44 -18.44
CA ARG A 46 1.07 -5.97 -19.26
C ARG A 46 1.25 -5.13 -20.50
N LEU A 47 2.48 -4.72 -20.80
CA LEU A 47 2.88 -4.05 -22.02
C LEU A 47 3.78 -4.99 -22.83
N ARG A 48 3.51 -5.13 -24.14
CA ARG A 48 4.33 -5.92 -25.06
C ARG A 48 5.04 -5.03 -26.06
N THR A 49 6.27 -5.40 -26.40
CA THR A 49 7.05 -4.81 -27.49
C THR A 49 6.91 -5.62 -28.77
N ALA A 50 7.37 -5.09 -29.91
CA ALA A 50 7.32 -5.79 -31.20
C ALA A 50 8.21 -7.06 -31.24
N ASP A 51 9.31 -7.07 -30.49
CA ASP A 51 10.22 -8.22 -30.33
C ASP A 51 9.73 -9.26 -29.32
N GLY A 52 8.51 -9.09 -28.79
CA GLY A 52 7.82 -10.09 -27.96
C GLY A 52 8.09 -10.01 -26.45
N ARG A 53 8.94 -9.08 -25.99
CA ARG A 53 9.17 -8.86 -24.54
C ARG A 53 7.89 -8.36 -23.85
N VAL A 54 7.79 -8.63 -22.55
CA VAL A 54 6.63 -8.25 -21.73
C VAL A 54 7.10 -7.51 -20.49
N GLY A 55 6.61 -6.29 -20.31
CA GLY A 55 6.68 -5.57 -19.04
C GLY A 55 5.40 -5.76 -18.26
N GLU A 56 5.50 -5.89 -16.95
CA GLU A 56 4.35 -6.02 -16.05
C GLU A 56 4.42 -4.94 -14.97
N GLY A 57 3.26 -4.39 -14.62
CA GLY A 57 3.12 -3.45 -13.52
C GLY A 57 1.81 -3.66 -12.78
N GLU A 58 1.83 -3.41 -11.47
CA GLU A 58 0.68 -3.58 -10.60
C GLU A 58 -0.19 -2.31 -10.59
N ALA A 59 -1.51 -2.49 -10.73
CA ALA A 59 -2.53 -1.44 -10.75
C ALA A 59 -3.62 -1.66 -9.68
N THR A 60 -3.37 -2.51 -8.68
CA THR A 60 -4.41 -2.99 -7.75
C THR A 60 -5.08 -1.85 -6.99
N LEU A 61 -6.41 -1.76 -7.10
CA LEU A 61 -7.25 -0.95 -6.22
C LEU A 61 -8.43 -1.78 -5.75
N THR A 62 -8.31 -2.36 -4.55
CA THR A 62 -9.34 -3.24 -3.99
C THR A 62 -10.69 -2.52 -3.90
N GLY A 63 -11.73 -3.11 -4.49
CA GLY A 63 -13.09 -2.56 -4.50
C GLY A 63 -13.31 -1.41 -5.48
N ARG A 64 -12.33 -1.07 -6.34
CA ARG A 64 -12.42 0.03 -7.31
C ARG A 64 -12.08 -0.41 -8.74
N GLN A 65 -12.33 -1.68 -9.07
CA GLN A 65 -11.98 -2.28 -10.36
C GLN A 65 -12.63 -1.53 -11.54
N ASP A 66 -13.91 -1.19 -11.45
CA ASP A 66 -14.62 -0.46 -12.54
C ASP A 66 -13.96 0.89 -12.83
N GLY A 67 -13.58 1.63 -11.78
CA GLY A 67 -12.87 2.90 -11.92
C GLY A 67 -11.47 2.72 -12.51
N LEU A 68 -10.81 1.60 -12.20
CA LEU A 68 -9.51 1.24 -12.77
C LEU A 68 -9.63 0.93 -14.27
N VAL A 69 -10.62 0.12 -14.68
CA VAL A 69 -10.88 -0.19 -16.09
C VAL A 69 -11.12 1.09 -16.88
N ALA A 70 -12.00 1.97 -16.38
CA ALA A 70 -12.28 3.25 -17.04
C ALA A 70 -11.04 4.15 -17.15
N ALA A 71 -10.13 4.12 -16.17
CA ALA A 71 -8.86 4.84 -16.26
C ALA A 71 -7.92 4.20 -17.30
N ALA A 72 -7.85 2.88 -17.36
CA ALA A 72 -7.05 2.13 -18.32
C ALA A 72 -7.51 2.34 -19.77
N GLU A 73 -8.82 2.33 -20.02
CA GLU A 73 -9.39 2.62 -21.35
C GLU A 73 -8.95 3.97 -21.92
N ARG A 74 -8.70 4.95 -21.06
CA ARG A 74 -8.20 6.28 -21.48
C ARG A 74 -6.68 6.32 -21.62
N LEU A 75 -5.96 5.75 -20.67
CA LEU A 75 -4.50 5.94 -20.56
C LEU A 75 -3.68 4.93 -21.37
N VAL A 76 -4.16 3.69 -21.50
CA VAL A 76 -3.40 2.63 -22.19
C VAL A 76 -3.23 2.90 -23.68
N PRO A 77 -4.24 3.38 -24.44
CA PRO A 77 -4.04 3.77 -25.84
C PRO A 77 -3.01 4.91 -26.01
N LEU A 78 -2.98 5.86 -25.08
CA LEU A 78 -1.96 6.92 -25.07
C LEU A 78 -0.58 6.34 -24.80
N ALA A 79 -0.46 5.42 -23.83
CA ALA A 79 0.81 4.75 -23.55
C ALA A 79 1.32 3.96 -24.76
N LEU A 80 0.46 3.24 -25.47
CA LEU A 80 0.83 2.50 -26.68
C LEU A 80 1.34 3.40 -27.82
N SER A 81 1.02 4.69 -27.83
CA SER A 81 1.48 5.64 -28.86
C SER A 81 2.64 6.53 -28.40
N GLN A 82 2.74 6.82 -27.10
CA GLN A 82 3.65 7.84 -26.58
C GLN A 82 4.74 7.29 -25.65
N ALA A 83 4.49 6.16 -24.98
CA ALA A 83 5.42 5.62 -24.01
C ALA A 83 6.55 4.84 -24.67
N SER A 84 7.71 4.80 -24.00
CA SER A 84 8.87 4.08 -24.49
C SER A 84 9.72 3.50 -23.36
N PRO A 85 10.16 2.24 -23.45
CA PRO A 85 11.15 1.68 -22.52
C PRO A 85 12.50 2.43 -22.52
N HIS A 86 12.80 3.20 -23.56
CA HIS A 86 14.02 4.03 -23.60
C HIS A 86 13.94 5.24 -22.66
N ARG A 87 12.72 5.69 -22.32
CA ARG A 87 12.46 6.77 -21.36
C ARG A 87 11.25 6.41 -20.45
N PRO A 88 11.39 5.42 -19.54
CA PRO A 88 10.24 4.87 -18.80
C PRO A 88 9.39 5.93 -18.07
N GLY A 89 10.02 6.88 -17.38
CA GLY A 89 9.33 7.91 -16.61
C GLY A 89 8.62 9.00 -17.43
N ALA A 90 8.93 9.13 -18.73
CA ALA A 90 8.42 10.24 -19.55
C ALA A 90 6.88 10.21 -19.68
N PHE A 91 6.27 9.02 -19.67
CA PHE A 91 4.81 8.90 -19.74
C PHE A 91 4.15 9.46 -18.48
N ALA A 92 4.67 9.11 -17.29
CA ALA A 92 4.16 9.59 -16.01
C ALA A 92 4.37 11.10 -15.83
N GLU A 93 5.51 11.64 -16.29
CA GLU A 93 5.77 13.09 -16.32
C GLU A 93 4.75 13.84 -17.18
N SER A 94 4.39 13.28 -18.35
CA SER A 94 3.44 13.91 -19.29
C SER A 94 1.98 13.73 -18.90
N HIS A 95 1.68 12.72 -18.06
CA HIS A 95 0.32 12.38 -17.63
C HIS A 95 0.24 12.31 -16.09
N PRO A 96 0.49 13.43 -15.38
CA PRO A 96 0.45 13.44 -13.94
C PRO A 96 -0.96 13.05 -13.44
N PRO A 97 -1.07 12.02 -12.58
CA PRO A 97 -2.37 11.57 -12.11
C PRO A 97 -2.98 12.56 -11.12
N ASP A 98 -4.27 12.86 -11.30
CA ASP A 98 -5.07 13.74 -10.43
C ASP A 98 -5.95 12.95 -9.44
N ASN A 99 -5.95 11.62 -9.52
CA ASN A 99 -6.70 10.74 -8.63
C ASN A 99 -6.05 9.36 -8.55
N ILE A 100 -6.50 8.55 -7.57
CA ILE A 100 -5.92 7.24 -7.27
C ILE A 100 -6.08 6.23 -8.41
N GLN A 101 -7.18 6.26 -9.17
CA GLN A 101 -7.40 5.33 -10.29
C GLN A 101 -6.43 5.61 -11.44
N LYS A 102 -6.26 6.88 -11.82
CA LYS A 102 -5.24 7.27 -12.80
C LYS A 102 -3.84 6.98 -12.28
N ALA A 103 -3.58 7.23 -10.99
CA ALA A 103 -2.28 6.95 -10.39
C ALA A 103 -1.90 5.47 -10.46
N ALA A 104 -2.84 4.57 -10.17
CA ALA A 104 -2.62 3.13 -10.27
C ALA A 104 -2.28 2.72 -11.72
N VAL A 105 -3.01 3.23 -12.72
CA VAL A 105 -2.73 2.92 -14.13
C VAL A 105 -1.41 3.51 -14.61
N VAL A 106 -1.13 4.78 -14.31
CA VAL A 106 0.14 5.44 -14.67
C VAL A 106 1.32 4.73 -13.99
N SER A 107 1.18 4.35 -12.71
CA SER A 107 2.20 3.59 -11.99
C SER A 107 2.43 2.21 -12.61
N ALA A 108 1.36 1.49 -12.99
CA ALA A 108 1.48 0.20 -13.64
C ALA A 108 2.19 0.30 -15.01
N ILE A 109 1.92 1.36 -15.77
CA ILE A 109 2.62 1.65 -17.02
C ILE A 109 4.10 1.91 -16.74
N ASP A 110 4.43 2.77 -15.77
CA ASP A 110 5.83 3.11 -15.41
C ASP A 110 6.61 1.86 -14.97
N GLN A 111 6.03 1.04 -14.07
CA GLN A 111 6.60 -0.24 -13.63
C GLN A 111 6.87 -1.18 -14.82
N ALA A 112 5.90 -1.33 -15.73
CA ALA A 112 6.03 -2.18 -16.91
C ALA A 112 7.12 -1.67 -17.87
N LEU A 113 7.23 -0.36 -18.08
CA LEU A 113 8.27 0.25 -18.91
C LEU A 113 9.67 0.07 -18.31
N TRP A 114 9.82 0.22 -17.00
CA TRP A 114 11.07 -0.05 -16.29
C TRP A 114 11.45 -1.53 -16.34
N SER A 115 10.47 -2.44 -16.23
CA SER A 115 10.68 -3.87 -16.43
C SER A 115 11.20 -4.17 -17.85
N LEU A 116 10.57 -3.59 -18.87
CA LEU A 116 11.03 -3.72 -20.26
C LEU A 116 12.44 -3.15 -20.45
N ARG A 117 12.74 -1.98 -19.86
CA ARG A 117 14.07 -1.38 -19.94
C ARG A 117 15.13 -2.29 -19.35
N ALA A 118 14.88 -2.86 -18.17
CA ALA A 118 15.80 -3.80 -17.53
C ALA A 118 16.05 -5.04 -18.41
N GLN A 119 15.01 -5.57 -19.07
CA GLN A 119 15.13 -6.67 -20.02
C GLN A 119 15.94 -6.30 -21.27
N VAL A 120 15.71 -5.11 -21.85
CA VAL A 120 16.49 -4.58 -22.98
C VAL A 120 17.98 -4.51 -22.63
N ASP A 121 18.29 -4.04 -21.42
CA ASP A 121 19.66 -3.85 -20.94
C ASP A 121 20.32 -5.16 -20.44
N GLY A 122 19.58 -6.28 -20.40
CA GLY A 122 20.05 -7.57 -19.92
C GLY A 122 20.36 -7.60 -18.42
N ARG A 123 19.64 -6.82 -17.60
CA ARG A 123 19.91 -6.66 -16.16
C ARG A 123 18.62 -6.77 -15.34
N SER A 124 18.76 -7.06 -14.05
CA SER A 124 17.64 -6.94 -13.09
C SER A 124 17.25 -5.48 -12.89
N LEU A 125 15.98 -5.21 -12.58
CA LEU A 125 15.49 -3.85 -12.28
C LEU A 125 16.29 -3.14 -11.18
N ALA A 126 16.69 -3.86 -10.12
CA ALA A 126 17.53 -3.30 -9.05
C ALA A 126 18.90 -2.79 -9.55
N ARG A 127 19.52 -3.49 -10.51
CA ARG A 127 20.76 -3.05 -11.16
C ARG A 127 20.55 -1.87 -12.10
N THR A 128 19.36 -1.75 -12.71
CA THR A 128 18.98 -0.59 -13.51
C THR A 128 18.93 0.68 -12.66
N PHE A 129 18.42 0.59 -11.42
CA PHE A 129 18.37 1.73 -10.49
C PHE A 129 19.65 1.94 -9.66
N GLY A 130 20.53 0.94 -9.60
CA GLY A 130 21.72 0.95 -8.75
C GLY A 130 21.46 0.25 -7.42
N VAL A 131 22.21 -0.82 -7.18
CA VAL A 131 22.05 -1.64 -5.96
C VAL A 131 22.85 -1.03 -4.81
N GLN A 132 22.16 -0.68 -3.73
CA GLN A 132 22.78 -0.17 -2.48
C GLN A 132 22.84 -1.22 -1.37
N ARG A 133 22.06 -2.30 -1.49
CA ARG A 133 22.01 -3.43 -0.55
C ARG A 133 21.47 -4.67 -1.25
N GLU A 134 21.93 -5.84 -0.84
CA GLU A 134 21.49 -7.11 -1.44
C GLU A 134 20.15 -7.59 -0.88
N GLN A 135 19.82 -7.18 0.34
CA GLN A 135 18.60 -7.60 1.04
C GLN A 135 17.95 -6.42 1.77
N ILE A 136 16.62 -6.44 1.86
CA ILE A 136 15.82 -5.52 2.65
C ILE A 136 15.07 -6.29 3.73
N PRO A 137 15.02 -5.80 4.98
CA PRO A 137 14.16 -6.39 5.98
C PRO A 137 12.70 -6.12 5.62
N VAL A 138 11.87 -7.15 5.69
CA VAL A 138 10.42 -7.06 5.54
C VAL A 138 9.73 -7.30 6.88
N TYR A 139 8.47 -6.90 6.97
CA TYR A 139 7.63 -7.19 8.12
C TYR A 139 6.37 -7.91 7.69
N ALA A 140 5.87 -8.80 8.54
CA ALA A 140 4.60 -9.47 8.34
C ALA A 140 3.47 -8.54 8.78
N ASN A 141 2.62 -8.10 7.85
CA ASN A 141 1.32 -7.56 8.22
C ASN A 141 0.41 -8.74 8.59
N ILE A 142 0.24 -8.97 9.89
CA ILE A 142 -0.53 -10.11 10.39
C ILE A 142 -2.02 -9.80 10.50
N ASN A 143 -2.46 -8.56 10.20
CA ASN A 143 -3.82 -8.13 10.45
C ASN A 143 -4.86 -8.80 9.53
N ARG A 144 -4.57 -8.90 8.23
CA ARG A 144 -5.55 -9.36 7.22
C ARG A 144 -5.95 -10.83 7.33
N ARG A 145 -5.17 -11.64 8.05
CA ARG A 145 -5.43 -13.07 8.26
C ARG A 145 -6.13 -13.40 9.58
N ILE A 146 -6.36 -12.39 10.44
CA ILE A 146 -6.94 -12.59 11.77
C ILE A 146 -8.46 -12.55 11.67
N GLU A 147 -9.11 -13.67 11.95
CA GLU A 147 -10.57 -13.76 12.11
C GLU A 147 -10.99 -13.56 13.56
N ASP A 148 -10.31 -14.23 14.50
CA ASP A 148 -10.48 -14.00 15.94
C ASP A 148 -9.80 -12.69 16.35
N ARG A 149 -10.59 -11.64 16.55
CA ARG A 149 -10.10 -10.31 16.96
C ARG A 149 -9.83 -10.22 18.47
N SER A 150 -9.72 -11.31 19.21
CA SER A 150 -9.25 -11.32 20.60
C SER A 150 -7.72 -11.14 20.70
N PRO A 151 -7.17 -10.78 21.88
CA PRO A 151 -5.73 -10.79 22.09
C PRO A 151 -5.07 -12.15 21.76
N ALA A 152 -5.77 -13.26 22.03
CA ALA A 152 -5.28 -14.60 21.73
C ALA A 152 -5.19 -14.85 20.22
N GLY A 153 -6.18 -14.42 19.44
CA GLY A 153 -6.15 -14.54 17.98
C GLY A 153 -5.02 -13.72 17.33
N PHE A 154 -4.74 -12.53 17.87
CA PHE A 154 -3.59 -11.73 17.46
C PHE A 154 -2.25 -12.42 17.79
N ALA A 155 -2.09 -12.95 19.01
CA ALA A 155 -0.90 -13.70 19.41
C ALA A 155 -0.70 -14.96 18.54
N ALA A 156 -1.76 -15.72 18.27
CA ALA A 156 -1.70 -16.89 17.39
C ALA A 156 -1.27 -16.52 15.96
N SER A 157 -1.72 -15.37 15.46
CA SER A 157 -1.30 -14.89 14.14
C SER A 157 0.17 -14.48 14.10
N ALA A 158 0.66 -13.86 15.17
CA ALA A 158 2.09 -13.56 15.33
C ALA A 158 2.94 -14.84 15.38
N GLN A 159 2.51 -15.86 16.14
CA GLN A 159 3.21 -17.15 16.20
C GLN A 159 3.28 -17.85 14.83
N ALA A 160 2.20 -17.81 14.05
CA ALA A 160 2.22 -18.34 12.68
C ALA A 160 3.23 -17.59 11.78
N ALA A 161 3.35 -16.27 11.93
CA ALA A 161 4.34 -15.48 11.19
C ALA A 161 5.79 -15.74 11.65
N ILE A 162 6.02 -16.00 12.94
CA ILE A 162 7.33 -16.46 13.46
C ILE A 162 7.69 -17.82 12.84
N ALA A 163 6.75 -18.76 12.81
CA ALA A 163 6.97 -20.07 12.20
C ALA A 163 7.28 -19.98 10.69
N ALA A 164 6.80 -18.94 10.01
CA ALA A 164 7.13 -18.63 8.62
C ALA A 164 8.46 -17.87 8.44
N GLY A 165 9.21 -17.62 9.52
CA GLY A 165 10.53 -16.98 9.49
C GLY A 165 10.52 -15.45 9.57
N HIS A 166 9.38 -14.83 9.90
CA HIS A 166 9.31 -13.38 10.06
C HIS A 166 9.86 -12.93 11.42
N VAL A 167 10.53 -11.77 11.42
CA VAL A 167 11.18 -11.17 12.61
C VAL A 167 10.66 -9.76 12.95
N ALA A 168 9.72 -9.25 12.15
CA ALA A 168 9.08 -7.95 12.32
C ALA A 168 7.61 -8.05 11.93
N PHE A 169 6.75 -7.33 12.65
CA PHE A 169 5.30 -7.54 12.61
C PHE A 169 4.57 -6.20 12.59
N LYS A 170 3.49 -6.10 11.82
CA LYS A 170 2.54 -4.97 11.84
C LYS A 170 1.13 -5.46 12.18
N VAL A 171 0.47 -4.75 13.08
CA VAL A 171 -0.92 -5.00 13.51
C VAL A 171 -1.78 -3.76 13.33
N ALA A 172 -3.09 -3.94 13.09
CA ALA A 172 -4.08 -2.87 13.17
C ALA A 172 -5.14 -3.24 14.22
N PRO A 173 -4.93 -2.90 15.50
CA PRO A 173 -5.62 -3.53 16.62
C PRO A 173 -6.83 -2.74 17.15
N PHE A 174 -7.07 -1.52 16.68
CA PHE A 174 -8.01 -0.57 17.29
C PHE A 174 -9.39 -0.61 16.62
N ASP A 175 -10.06 -1.75 16.64
CA ASP A 175 -11.36 -1.93 15.98
C ASP A 175 -12.48 -1.10 16.61
N GLU A 176 -12.36 -0.82 17.91
CA GLU A 176 -13.32 -0.07 18.71
C GLU A 176 -13.10 1.44 18.66
N VAL A 177 -12.03 1.92 18.03
CA VAL A 177 -11.71 3.35 17.98
C VAL A 177 -12.23 3.95 16.68
N SER A 178 -12.84 5.12 16.79
CA SER A 178 -13.19 5.97 15.65
C SER A 178 -13.04 7.44 16.04
N ALA A 179 -12.93 8.31 15.03
CA ALA A 179 -12.82 9.76 15.27
C ALA A 179 -14.04 10.29 16.04
N GLU A 180 -15.22 9.70 15.82
CA GLU A 180 -16.45 10.03 16.55
C GLU A 180 -16.37 9.66 18.03
N ILE A 181 -15.90 8.44 18.34
CA ILE A 181 -15.72 7.97 19.72
C ILE A 181 -14.68 8.82 20.45
N CYS A 182 -13.59 9.18 19.78
CA CYS A 182 -12.60 10.11 20.31
C CYS A 182 -13.21 11.50 20.62
N ALA A 183 -14.00 12.06 19.69
CA ALA A 183 -14.64 13.36 19.88
C ALA A 183 -15.67 13.39 21.02
N GLN A 184 -16.25 12.24 21.37
CA GLN A 184 -17.15 12.07 22.51
C GLN A 184 -16.40 11.98 23.86
N GLY A 185 -15.07 11.88 23.84
CA GLY A 185 -14.22 11.75 25.03
C GLY A 185 -13.93 10.31 25.44
N ASP A 186 -14.44 9.32 24.70
CA ASP A 186 -14.35 7.90 25.04
C ASP A 186 -13.16 7.18 24.38
N GLY A 187 -12.35 7.90 23.58
CA GLY A 187 -11.22 7.33 22.85
C GLY A 187 -10.20 6.58 23.73
N ILE A 188 -9.92 7.09 24.93
CA ILE A 188 -8.97 6.47 25.88
C ILE A 188 -9.49 5.10 26.37
N GLN A 189 -10.80 4.99 26.61
CA GLN A 189 -11.39 3.71 26.94
C GLN A 189 -11.31 2.80 25.70
N ALA A 190 -11.80 3.29 24.56
CA ALA A 190 -11.98 2.47 23.37
C ALA A 190 -10.66 1.83 22.89
N MET A 191 -9.52 2.51 23.06
CA MET A 191 -8.22 1.96 22.68
C MET A 191 -7.72 0.83 23.58
N GLN A 192 -8.31 0.59 24.77
CA GLN A 192 -7.80 -0.43 25.71
C GLN A 192 -7.85 -1.85 25.13
N ALA A 193 -8.91 -2.21 24.41
CA ALA A 193 -9.00 -3.50 23.73
C ALA A 193 -7.88 -3.67 22.69
N GLY A 194 -7.59 -2.61 21.94
CA GLY A 194 -6.46 -2.56 21.01
C GLY A 194 -5.10 -2.70 21.68
N LEU A 195 -4.88 -1.99 22.80
CA LEU A 195 -3.64 -2.11 23.57
C LEU A 195 -3.43 -3.52 24.13
N ALA A 196 -4.50 -4.19 24.57
CA ALA A 196 -4.44 -5.59 25.00
C ALA A 196 -4.00 -6.53 23.86
N ARG A 197 -4.47 -6.29 22.63
CA ARG A 197 -4.01 -7.04 21.44
C ARG A 197 -2.53 -6.76 21.14
N VAL A 198 -2.08 -5.51 21.24
CA VAL A 198 -0.67 -5.15 21.05
C VAL A 198 0.21 -5.84 22.10
N ALA A 199 -0.20 -5.83 23.37
CA ALA A 199 0.50 -6.51 24.45
C ALA A 199 0.63 -8.02 24.21
N ALA A 200 -0.47 -8.68 23.84
CA ALA A 200 -0.44 -10.12 23.54
C ALA A 200 0.48 -10.47 22.36
N VAL A 201 0.55 -9.61 21.33
CA VAL A 201 1.51 -9.78 20.24
C VAL A 201 2.92 -9.57 20.73
N ARG A 202 3.19 -8.52 21.51
CA ARG A 202 4.52 -8.26 22.10
C ARG A 202 5.01 -9.45 22.92
N ASP A 203 4.15 -10.04 23.76
CA ASP A 203 4.49 -11.23 24.54
C ASP A 203 4.83 -12.42 23.63
N ALA A 204 4.06 -12.62 22.56
CA ALA A 204 4.28 -13.69 21.60
C ALA A 204 5.58 -13.55 20.78
N VAL A 205 5.92 -12.33 20.34
CA VAL A 205 7.09 -12.07 19.47
C VAL A 205 8.37 -11.78 20.26
N GLY A 206 8.27 -11.61 21.58
CA GLY A 206 9.38 -11.26 22.46
C GLY A 206 9.81 -9.78 22.34
N PRO A 207 10.70 -9.30 23.22
CA PRO A 207 11.03 -7.87 23.35
C PRO A 207 11.87 -7.31 22.19
N HIS A 208 12.56 -8.17 21.43
CA HIS A 208 13.51 -7.73 20.40
C HIS A 208 12.90 -7.63 18.99
N ALA A 209 11.74 -8.26 18.75
CA ALA A 209 11.07 -8.16 17.47
C ALA A 209 10.55 -6.73 17.24
N ARG A 210 10.66 -6.23 16.00
CA ARG A 210 10.02 -4.96 15.65
C ARG A 210 8.50 -5.18 15.56
N LEU A 211 7.76 -4.38 16.31
CA LEU A 211 6.30 -4.40 16.32
C LEU A 211 5.79 -3.01 15.93
N MET A 212 4.97 -2.95 14.90
CA MET A 212 4.40 -1.73 14.36
C MET A 212 2.89 -1.74 14.50
N VAL A 213 2.30 -0.57 14.73
CA VAL A 213 0.87 -0.42 14.98
C VAL A 213 0.28 0.57 13.98
N ASP A 214 -0.78 0.13 13.31
CA ASP A 214 -1.53 0.90 12.34
C ASP A 214 -2.87 1.34 12.93
N CYS A 215 -3.13 2.65 12.88
CA CYS A 215 -4.31 3.26 13.49
C CYS A 215 -5.44 3.49 12.48
N HIS A 216 -5.18 3.39 11.18
CA HIS A 216 -6.15 3.66 10.12
C HIS A 216 -6.92 4.98 10.30
N TRP A 217 -6.21 6.05 10.67
CA TRP A 217 -6.75 7.41 10.83
C TRP A 217 -7.87 7.55 11.88
N ARG A 218 -7.95 6.62 12.85
CA ARG A 218 -9.08 6.52 13.79
C ARG A 218 -9.02 7.46 14.99
N PHE A 219 -7.88 8.07 15.29
CA PHE A 219 -7.69 8.82 16.53
C PHE A 219 -7.82 10.32 16.32
N ASP A 220 -8.22 11.02 17.37
CA ASP A 220 -7.93 12.46 17.51
C ASP A 220 -6.54 12.68 18.13
N GLU A 221 -6.10 13.93 18.20
CA GLU A 221 -4.77 14.25 18.73
C GLU A 221 -4.61 13.88 20.21
N ALA A 222 -5.64 14.14 21.03
CA ALA A 222 -5.57 13.91 22.47
C ALA A 222 -5.43 12.41 22.79
N THR A 223 -6.23 11.57 22.14
CA THR A 223 -6.20 10.12 22.29
C THR A 223 -4.91 9.55 21.68
N ALA A 224 -4.47 10.04 20.52
CA ALA A 224 -3.22 9.62 19.89
C ALA A 224 -1.98 9.93 20.77
N ARG A 225 -2.00 11.04 21.52
CA ARG A 225 -0.94 11.39 22.48
C ARG A 225 -0.84 10.35 23.60
N ALA A 226 -1.97 9.89 24.14
CA ALA A 226 -2.01 8.86 25.15
C ALA A 226 -1.65 7.47 24.59
N LEU A 227 -2.07 7.18 23.35
CA LEU A 227 -1.65 6.00 22.61
C LEU A 227 -0.12 5.95 22.49
N ASN A 228 0.54 7.05 22.12
CA ASN A 228 2.00 7.08 22.00
C ASN A 228 2.70 6.64 23.29
N GLU A 229 2.25 7.14 24.44
CA GLU A 229 2.81 6.76 25.74
C GLU A 229 2.58 5.28 26.06
N ALA A 230 1.38 4.76 25.78
CA ALA A 230 1.04 3.37 26.01
C ALA A 230 1.81 2.42 25.08
N ALA A 231 1.89 2.75 23.80
CA ALA A 231 2.61 1.99 22.78
C ALA A 231 4.12 1.96 23.05
N ALA A 232 4.70 3.07 23.53
CA ALA A 232 6.12 3.12 23.90
C ALA A 232 6.46 2.14 25.03
N ARG A 233 5.58 2.01 26.04
CA ARG A 233 5.74 1.02 27.12
C ARG A 233 5.69 -0.43 26.62
N LEU A 234 5.04 -0.68 25.48
CA LEU A 234 4.98 -1.98 24.81
C LEU A 234 6.13 -2.18 23.79
N GLY A 235 7.07 -1.23 23.71
CA GLY A 235 8.19 -1.29 22.78
C GLY A 235 7.76 -1.25 21.32
N VAL A 236 6.69 -0.53 20.98
CA VAL A 236 6.26 -0.34 19.58
C VAL A 236 7.31 0.45 18.82
N HIS A 237 7.61 0.04 17.58
CA HIS A 237 8.62 0.65 16.73
C HIS A 237 8.09 1.88 15.98
N TRP A 238 6.87 1.82 15.46
CA TRP A 238 6.18 2.98 14.89
C TRP A 238 4.67 2.95 15.11
N ILE A 239 4.10 4.16 15.16
CA ILE A 239 2.66 4.39 14.99
C ILE A 239 2.41 4.88 13.56
N GLU A 240 1.50 4.22 12.86
CA GLU A 240 1.12 4.54 11.49
C GLU A 240 -0.28 5.16 11.45
N THR A 241 -0.43 6.19 10.61
CA THR A 241 -1.71 6.88 10.31
C THR A 241 -2.56 7.20 11.55
N PRO A 242 -2.05 7.87 12.61
CA PRO A 242 -2.84 8.10 13.83
C PRO A 242 -4.08 8.95 13.56
N LEU A 243 -3.92 10.05 12.80
CA LEU A 243 -4.96 11.02 12.46
C LEU A 243 -5.14 11.08 10.94
N PRO A 244 -6.31 11.51 10.43
CA PRO A 244 -6.50 11.81 9.01
C PRO A 244 -5.39 12.71 8.45
N GLU A 245 -4.85 12.35 7.29
CA GLU A 245 -3.70 13.03 6.69
C GLU A 245 -4.17 14.19 5.80
N SER A 246 -4.53 15.28 6.44
CA SER A 246 -5.00 16.52 5.82
C SER A 246 -4.14 17.71 6.26
N GLU A 247 -4.17 18.80 5.48
CA GLU A 247 -3.39 20.01 5.80
C GLU A 247 -3.70 20.55 7.21
N VAL A 248 -4.97 20.53 7.62
CA VAL A 248 -5.41 20.96 8.95
C VAL A 248 -4.81 20.13 10.08
N ASN A 249 -4.51 18.85 9.83
CA ASN A 249 -3.95 17.95 10.82
C ASN A 249 -2.42 17.92 10.84
N ILE A 250 -1.72 18.56 9.88
CA ILE A 250 -0.25 18.59 9.84
C ILE A 250 0.36 19.08 11.17
N PRO A 251 -0.10 20.19 11.79
CA PRO A 251 0.47 20.63 13.06
C PRO A 251 0.33 19.59 14.18
N ALA A 252 -0.79 18.87 14.24
CA ALA A 252 -1.03 17.79 15.20
C ALA A 252 -0.12 16.59 14.93
N LEU A 253 -0.02 16.16 13.66
CA LEU A 253 0.86 15.09 13.23
C LEU A 253 2.35 15.39 13.53
N VAL A 254 2.78 16.65 13.41
CA VAL A 254 4.14 17.08 13.80
C VAL A 254 4.35 16.97 15.31
N ARG A 255 3.36 17.36 16.14
CA ARG A 255 3.44 17.23 17.60
C ARG A 255 3.49 15.76 18.02
N LEU A 256 2.65 14.92 17.43
CA LEU A 256 2.64 13.47 17.67
C LEU A 256 3.96 12.81 17.25
N ARG A 257 4.52 13.19 16.09
CA ARG A 257 5.84 12.71 15.65
C ARG A 257 6.94 13.10 16.63
N ARG A 258 6.94 14.35 17.11
CA ARG A 258 7.93 14.83 18.08
C ARG A 258 7.84 14.06 19.40
N GLN A 259 6.62 13.83 19.89
CA GLN A 259 6.39 13.04 21.09
C GLN A 259 6.81 11.57 20.89
N GLY A 260 6.41 10.94 19.79
CA GLY A 260 6.81 9.58 19.43
C GLY A 260 8.33 9.43 19.40
N ASN A 261 9.03 10.35 18.72
CA ASN A 261 10.49 10.35 18.66
C ASN A 261 11.13 10.48 20.05
N ALA A 262 10.58 11.34 20.92
CA ALA A 262 11.05 11.48 22.30
C ALA A 262 10.84 10.21 23.14
N LEU A 263 9.85 9.38 22.76
CA LEU A 263 9.57 8.07 23.35
C LEU A 263 10.31 6.91 22.64
N GLY A 264 11.17 7.20 21.65
CA GLY A 264 11.91 6.18 20.91
C GLY A 264 11.13 5.47 19.80
N MET A 265 9.99 6.04 19.38
CA MET A 265 9.14 5.50 18.31
C MET A 265 9.15 6.39 17.07
N CYS A 266 9.01 5.78 15.89
CA CYS A 266 8.78 6.50 14.64
C CYS A 266 7.28 6.77 14.40
N GLN A 267 6.98 7.67 13.45
CA GLN A 267 5.64 7.86 12.91
C GLN A 267 5.65 7.57 11.40
N ALA A 268 4.69 6.78 10.91
CA ALA A 268 4.54 6.42 9.51
C ALA A 268 3.16 6.87 8.96
N GLY A 269 3.04 6.97 7.64
CA GLY A 269 1.80 7.41 6.98
C GLY A 269 1.94 7.64 5.48
N LEU A 270 0.95 8.30 4.90
CA LEU A 270 0.78 8.74 3.51
C LEU A 270 0.50 7.61 2.53
N GLU A 271 -0.08 6.49 3.00
CA GLU A 271 -0.36 5.32 2.16
C GLU A 271 -1.43 5.56 1.09
N THR A 272 -2.22 6.63 1.22
CA THR A 272 -3.23 7.03 0.23
C THR A 272 -2.83 8.26 -0.59
N SER A 273 -1.68 8.88 -0.30
CA SER A 273 -1.22 10.08 -0.99
C SER A 273 -0.77 9.75 -2.42
N VAL A 274 -1.14 10.61 -3.36
CA VAL A 274 -0.83 10.48 -4.79
C VAL A 274 -0.06 11.69 -5.26
N GLY A 275 1.13 11.46 -5.82
CA GLY A 275 1.96 12.51 -6.40
C GLY A 275 2.65 13.41 -5.36
N TRP A 276 3.70 14.11 -5.81
CA TRP A 276 4.55 14.93 -4.94
C TRP A 276 3.79 16.04 -4.23
N GLN A 277 2.82 16.67 -4.88
CA GLN A 277 2.10 17.81 -4.31
C GLN A 277 1.30 17.44 -3.06
N THR A 278 0.76 16.23 -2.99
CA THR A 278 -0.01 15.76 -1.81
C THR A 278 0.90 15.31 -0.67
N MET A 279 2.13 14.87 -0.98
CA MET A 279 3.12 14.43 0.03
C MET A 279 3.97 15.58 0.56
N ARG A 280 4.27 16.58 -0.27
CA ARG A 280 5.18 17.69 0.04
C ARG A 280 4.86 18.41 1.36
N PRO A 281 3.60 18.67 1.75
CA PRO A 281 3.29 19.33 3.02
C PRO A 281 3.74 18.55 4.28
N PHE A 282 4.03 17.26 4.15
CA PHE A 282 4.39 16.36 5.25
C PHE A 282 5.91 16.10 5.37
N CYS A 283 6.71 16.61 4.43
CA CYS A 283 8.17 16.49 4.40
C CYS A 283 8.83 17.66 5.15
#